data_AF-A0AAU9K0C1-F1
#
_entry.id   AF-A0AAU9K0C1-F1
#
_cell.length_a   1.000
_cell.length_b   1.000
_cell.length_c   1.000
_cell.angle_alpha   90.00
_cell.angle_beta   90.00
_cell.angle_gamma   90.00
#
_symmetry.space_group_name_H-M   'P 1'
#
loop_
_entity.id
_entity.type
_entity.pdbx_description
1 polymer ?
#
loop_
_entity_poly.entity_id
_entity_poly.type
_entity_poly.pdbx_seq_one_letter_code
_entity_poly.pdbx_strand_id
1 'polypeptide(L)'
;MNWYSTIWYWWSFYSFIPLVLLTLYRLRIQESVFTLNEKALKSYTIDTIFRVLLSPMIFYYSLDSIYILMQYDRLDACNFSFLAHHLITLAGLPTAMSLPYYPWFAMAPVTWHGLLIVYPHETWLNYPYLAILLLMAYGINQKPWKDLPIYQSLGKYGLALLPTLAGLWLFSCKNDMANVL
;
A
#
# COMPACT_ATOMS: atom_id res chain seq x y z
N MET A 1 -2.67 -20.60 -9.71
CA MET A 1 -3.30 -19.57 -8.86
C MET A 1 -4.57 -20.12 -8.26
N ASN A 2 -4.77 -19.92 -6.96
CA ASN A 2 -6.05 -20.20 -6.30
C ASN A 2 -7.12 -19.16 -6.75
N TRP A 3 -8.39 -19.43 -6.47
CA TRP A 3 -9.50 -18.60 -6.96
C TRP A 3 -9.42 -17.15 -6.44
N TYR A 4 -9.01 -16.95 -5.19
CA TYR A 4 -8.99 -15.62 -4.59
C TYR A 4 -7.83 -14.78 -5.14
N SER A 5 -6.66 -15.36 -5.44
CA SER A 5 -5.58 -14.65 -6.14
C SER A 5 -6.02 -14.19 -7.53
N THR A 6 -6.85 -14.98 -8.24
CA THR A 6 -7.43 -14.56 -9.52
C THR A 6 -8.35 -13.37 -9.36
N ILE A 7 -9.22 -13.36 -8.35
CA ILE A 7 -10.08 -12.19 -8.09
C ILE A 7 -9.24 -10.98 -7.67
N TRP A 8 -8.20 -11.18 -6.87
CA TRP A 8 -7.29 -10.09 -6.46
C TRP A 8 -6.56 -9.46 -7.63
N TYR A 9 -6.08 -10.29 -8.57
CA TYR A 9 -5.49 -9.83 -9.82
C TYR A 9 -6.47 -8.96 -10.61
N TRP A 10 -7.70 -9.43 -10.85
CA TRP A 10 -8.70 -8.68 -11.62
C TRP A 10 -9.13 -7.40 -10.90
N TRP A 11 -9.31 -7.47 -9.57
CA TRP A 11 -9.58 -6.27 -8.77
C TRP A 11 -8.47 -5.25 -8.93
N SER A 12 -7.21 -5.67 -8.81
CA SER A 12 -6.04 -4.80 -8.98
C SER A 12 -5.97 -4.20 -10.39
N PHE A 13 -6.24 -5.00 -11.41
CA PHE A 13 -6.30 -4.55 -12.80
C PHE A 13 -7.37 -3.47 -13.02
N TYR A 14 -8.61 -3.71 -12.58
CA TYR A 14 -9.71 -2.76 -12.78
C TYR A 14 -9.62 -1.53 -11.87
N SER A 15 -9.10 -1.69 -10.65
CA SER A 15 -8.93 -0.57 -9.72
C SER A 15 -7.68 0.27 -10.02
N PHE A 16 -6.71 -0.24 -10.78
CA PHE A 16 -5.49 0.50 -11.10
C PHE A 16 -5.77 1.84 -11.79
N ILE A 17 -6.59 1.85 -12.85
CA ILE A 17 -6.93 3.07 -13.59
C ILE A 17 -7.57 4.14 -12.69
N PRO A 18 -8.66 3.86 -11.94
CA PRO A 18 -9.23 4.88 -11.06
C PRO A 18 -8.26 5.31 -9.95
N LEU A 19 -7.43 4.41 -9.40
CA LEU A 19 -6.40 4.79 -8.42
C LEU A 19 -5.35 5.75 -9.00
N VAL A 20 -4.92 5.54 -10.26
CA VAL A 20 -4.02 6.46 -10.97
C VAL A 20 -4.69 7.82 -11.15
N LEU A 21 -5.95 7.85 -11.62
CA LEU A 21 -6.68 9.11 -11.82
C LEU A 21 -6.85 9.88 -10.51
N LEU A 22 -7.21 9.20 -9.41
CA LEU A 22 -7.35 9.82 -8.10
C LEU A 22 -6.00 10.35 -7.58
N THR A 23 -4.91 9.59 -7.73
CA THR A 23 -3.57 10.00 -7.34
C THR A 23 -3.08 11.21 -8.12
N LEU A 24 -3.27 11.22 -9.45
CA LEU A 24 -2.90 12.34 -10.31
C LEU A 24 -3.76 13.58 -10.03
N TYR A 25 -5.06 13.40 -9.83
CA TYR A 25 -5.96 14.48 -9.41
C TYR A 25 -5.47 15.13 -8.11
N ARG A 26 -5.11 14.31 -7.11
CA ARG A 26 -4.61 14.79 -5.82
C ARG A 26 -3.21 15.40 -5.91
N LEU A 27 -2.38 14.92 -6.82
CA LEU A 27 -1.06 15.50 -7.09
C LEU A 27 -1.19 16.92 -7.67
N ARG A 28 -2.17 17.14 -8.55
CA ARG A 28 -2.42 18.44 -9.21
C ARG A 28 -3.18 19.41 -8.31
N ILE A 29 -4.20 18.93 -7.60
CA ILE A 29 -5.02 19.73 -6.70
C ILE A 29 -4.53 19.48 -5.28
N GLN A 30 -3.35 20.02 -5.00
CA GLN A 30 -2.88 20.15 -3.62
C GLN A 30 -3.64 21.32 -3.01
N GLU A 31 -4.50 21.03 -2.04
CA GLU A 31 -5.00 22.09 -1.18
C GLU A 31 -3.80 22.76 -0.53
N SER A 32 -3.76 24.09 -0.56
CA SER A 32 -2.63 24.79 0.02
C SER A 32 -2.53 24.33 1.47
N VAL A 33 -1.42 23.67 1.79
CA VAL A 33 -1.08 23.21 3.14
C VAL A 33 -1.22 24.34 4.15
N PHE A 34 -1.06 25.58 3.68
CA PHE A 34 -1.17 26.82 4.44
C PHE A 34 -2.61 27.27 4.75
N THR A 35 -3.62 26.79 4.02
CA THR A 35 -5.05 27.02 4.33
C THR A 35 -5.65 26.00 5.29
N LEU A 36 -4.94 24.90 5.57
CA LEU A 36 -5.28 23.96 6.64
C LEU A 36 -4.86 24.54 8.00
N ASN A 37 -5.44 25.68 8.35
CA ASN A 37 -5.35 26.28 9.68
C ASN A 37 -6.04 25.35 10.69
N GLU A 38 -5.30 24.41 11.28
CA GLU A 38 -5.50 23.62 12.52
C GLU A 38 -6.87 22.99 12.84
N LYS A 39 -7.95 23.36 12.16
CA LYS A 39 -9.33 23.00 12.46
C LYS A 39 -9.77 21.93 11.47
N ALA A 40 -9.34 20.71 11.77
CA ALA A 40 -9.76 19.44 11.18
C ALA A 40 -9.59 19.32 9.66
N LEU A 41 -8.81 18.32 9.24
CA LEU A 41 -8.74 17.93 7.83
C LEU A 41 -10.13 17.53 7.34
N LYS A 42 -10.55 18.10 6.20
CA LYS A 42 -11.82 17.78 5.56
C LYS A 42 -11.68 16.50 4.73
N SER A 43 -12.63 15.58 4.89
CA SER A 43 -12.77 14.43 3.99
C SER A 43 -13.57 14.83 2.76
N TYR A 44 -13.10 14.41 1.59
CA TYR A 44 -13.73 14.61 0.30
C TYR A 44 -14.34 13.31 -0.24
N THR A 45 -15.25 13.42 -1.20
CA THR A 45 -15.83 12.25 -1.88
C THR A 45 -14.75 11.34 -2.48
N ILE A 46 -13.65 11.93 -2.98
CA ILE A 46 -12.53 11.17 -3.54
C ILE A 46 -11.80 10.33 -2.48
N ASP A 47 -11.76 10.77 -1.22
CA ASP A 47 -11.19 9.98 -0.12
C ASP A 47 -12.06 8.75 0.16
N THR A 48 -13.38 8.89 0.08
CA THR A 48 -14.33 7.78 0.21
C THR A 48 -14.19 6.78 -0.93
N ILE A 49 -14.07 7.26 -2.18
CA ILE A 49 -13.84 6.38 -3.34
C ILE A 49 -12.53 5.61 -3.16
N PHE A 50 -11.45 6.31 -2.78
CA PHE A 50 -10.16 5.68 -2.53
C PHE A 50 -10.23 4.61 -1.42
N ARG A 51 -10.91 4.89 -0.30
CA ARG A 51 -11.16 3.89 0.77
C ARG A 51 -11.89 2.66 0.27
N VAL A 52 -12.93 2.84 -0.53
CA VAL A 52 -13.69 1.71 -1.09
C VAL A 52 -12.79 0.86 -1.99
N LEU A 53 -11.98 1.49 -2.85
CA LEU A 53 -11.03 0.78 -3.72
C LEU A 53 -9.95 0.01 -2.93
N LEU A 54 -9.53 0.53 -1.77
CA LEU A 54 -8.57 -0.11 -0.88
C LEU A 54 -9.16 -1.28 -0.09
N SER A 55 -10.47 -1.26 0.19
CA SER A 55 -11.10 -2.17 1.15
C SER A 55 -10.97 -3.67 0.84
N PRO A 56 -10.89 -4.16 -0.41
CA PRO A 56 -10.68 -5.59 -0.61
C PRO A 56 -9.30 -6.07 -0.16
N MET A 57 -8.31 -5.19 -0.05
CA MET A 57 -6.97 -5.52 0.44
C MET A 57 -7.02 -6.16 1.84
N ILE A 58 -7.95 -5.72 2.71
CA ILE A 58 -8.13 -6.31 4.05
C ILE A 58 -8.37 -7.81 3.95
N PHE A 59 -9.29 -8.20 3.06
CA PHE A 59 -9.70 -9.58 2.88
C PHE A 59 -8.58 -10.42 2.28
N TYR A 60 -7.96 -9.95 1.19
CA TYR A 60 -6.91 -10.72 0.50
C TYR A 60 -5.66 -10.90 1.35
N TYR A 61 -5.17 -9.84 2.01
CA TYR A 61 -3.97 -9.95 2.83
C TYR A 61 -4.19 -10.87 4.03
N SER A 62 -5.41 -10.90 4.58
CA SER A 62 -5.77 -11.83 5.65
C SER A 62 -5.74 -13.28 5.16
N LEU A 63 -6.36 -13.56 3.99
CA LEU A 63 -6.35 -14.90 3.41
C LEU A 63 -4.95 -15.37 3.03
N ASP A 64 -4.15 -14.51 2.39
CA ASP A 64 -2.76 -14.84 2.03
C ASP A 64 -1.94 -15.16 3.27
N SER A 65 -2.06 -14.35 4.33
CA SER A 65 -1.34 -14.57 5.59
C SER A 65 -1.73 -15.90 6.23
N ILE A 66 -3.03 -16.21 6.28
CA ILE A 66 -3.52 -17.50 6.80
C ILE A 66 -2.97 -18.65 5.95
N TYR A 67 -3.00 -18.50 4.62
CA TYR A 67 -2.54 -19.54 3.71
C TYR A 67 -1.04 -19.84 3.86
N ILE A 68 -0.20 -18.81 4.01
CA ILE A 68 1.23 -18.98 4.28
C ILE A 68 1.45 -19.66 5.64
N LEU A 69 0.73 -19.25 6.68
CA LEU A 69 0.84 -19.84 8.02
C LEU A 69 0.40 -21.31 8.07
N MET A 70 -0.59 -21.70 7.26
CA MET A 70 -1.00 -23.11 7.12
C MET A 70 0.07 -23.99 6.47
N GLN A 71 1.02 -23.38 5.75
CA GLN A 71 2.16 -24.04 5.11
C GLN A 71 3.47 -23.69 5.80
N TYR A 72 3.48 -23.71 7.14
CA TYR A 72 4.63 -23.32 7.96
C TYR A 72 5.90 -24.14 7.66
N ASP A 73 5.77 -25.35 7.12
CA ASP A 73 6.87 -26.21 6.68
C ASP A 73 7.57 -25.69 5.41
N ARG A 74 6.94 -24.75 4.70
CA ARG A 74 7.44 -24.09 3.48
C ARG A 74 7.79 -22.62 3.68
N LEU A 75 8.06 -22.20 4.92
CA LEU A 75 8.37 -20.81 5.26
C LEU A 75 9.82 -20.44 4.92
N ASP A 76 10.13 -20.38 3.62
CA ASP A 76 11.40 -19.85 3.13
C ASP A 76 11.50 -18.32 3.30
N ALA A 77 12.64 -17.75 2.90
CA ALA A 77 12.89 -16.32 3.04
C ALA A 77 11.87 -15.44 2.27
N CYS A 78 11.36 -15.92 1.14
CA CYS A 78 10.34 -15.21 0.37
C CYS A 78 8.98 -15.26 1.06
N ASN A 79 8.54 -16.44 1.48
CA ASN A 79 7.26 -16.63 2.16
C ASN A 79 7.23 -15.92 3.51
N PHE A 80 8.35 -15.91 4.24
CA PHE A 80 8.49 -15.11 5.46
C PHE A 80 8.41 -13.61 5.17
N SER A 81 9.11 -13.12 4.14
CA SER A 81 9.09 -11.69 3.78
C SER A 81 7.70 -11.24 3.33
N PHE A 82 6.99 -12.08 2.57
CA PHE A 82 5.58 -11.86 2.19
C PHE A 82 4.66 -11.81 3.41
N LEU A 83 4.76 -12.79 4.30
CA LEU A 83 3.97 -12.83 5.53
C LEU A 83 4.21 -11.59 6.38
N ALA A 84 5.48 -11.23 6.61
CA ALA A 84 5.81 -10.03 7.37
C ALA A 84 5.26 -8.76 6.70
N HIS A 85 5.36 -8.64 5.36
CA HIS A 85 4.79 -7.55 4.59
C HIS A 85 3.26 -7.46 4.78
N HIS A 86 2.55 -8.58 4.69
CA HIS A 86 1.09 -8.62 4.88
C HIS A 86 0.70 -8.26 6.30
N LEU A 87 1.37 -8.80 7.32
CA LEU A 87 1.04 -8.53 8.72
C LEU A 87 1.26 -7.06 9.10
N ILE A 88 2.36 -6.44 8.65
CA ILE A 88 2.61 -5.02 8.89
C ILE A 88 1.58 -4.15 8.15
N THR A 89 1.24 -4.52 6.91
CA THR A 89 0.22 -3.79 6.14
C THR A 89 -1.15 -3.89 6.82
N LEU A 90 -1.56 -5.08 7.26
CA LEU A 90 -2.80 -5.30 8.00
C LEU A 90 -2.83 -4.52 9.33
N ALA A 91 -1.71 -4.44 10.05
CA ALA A 91 -1.60 -3.65 11.27
C ALA A 91 -1.72 -2.14 11.02
N GLY A 92 -1.18 -1.64 9.90
CA GLY A 92 -1.28 -0.23 9.52
C GLY A 92 -2.63 0.16 8.88
N LEU A 93 -3.40 -0.83 8.43
CA LEU A 93 -4.62 -0.63 7.67
C LEU A 93 -5.73 0.14 8.40
N PRO A 94 -6.01 -0.08 9.71
CA PRO A 94 -6.96 0.75 10.45
C PRO A 94 -6.58 2.23 10.44
N THR A 95 -5.28 2.54 10.54
CA THR A 95 -4.78 3.91 10.44
C THR A 95 -4.96 4.45 9.02
N ALA A 96 -4.60 3.66 8.01
CA ALA A 96 -4.78 4.04 6.61
C ALA A 96 -6.25 4.30 6.26
N MET A 97 -7.18 3.46 6.73
CA MET A 97 -8.63 3.57 6.46
C MET A 97 -9.31 4.71 7.23
N SER A 98 -8.72 5.18 8.33
CA SER A 98 -9.25 6.28 9.14
C SER A 98 -8.67 7.65 8.78
N LEU A 99 -7.80 7.74 7.76
CA LEU A 99 -7.28 9.02 7.30
C LEU A 99 -8.43 9.94 6.87
N PRO A 100 -8.55 11.15 7.44
CA PRO A 100 -9.57 12.11 7.02
C PRO A 100 -9.31 12.61 5.60
N TYR A 101 -8.05 12.63 5.17
CA TYR A 101 -7.62 13.10 3.85
C TYR A 101 -6.46 12.23 3.32
N TYR A 102 -6.54 11.75 2.09
CA TYR A 102 -5.43 11.06 1.43
C TYR A 102 -4.61 12.04 0.60
N PRO A 103 -3.39 12.41 1.02
CA PRO A 103 -2.47 13.13 0.15
C PRO A 103 -1.95 12.20 -0.95
N TRP A 104 -1.57 12.78 -2.10
CA TRP A 104 -1.13 12.00 -3.26
C TRP A 104 0.02 11.04 -2.93
N PHE A 105 0.95 11.44 -2.05
CA PHE A 105 2.10 10.62 -1.67
C PHE A 105 1.71 9.42 -0.79
N ALA A 106 0.54 9.43 -0.15
CA ALA A 106 -0.01 8.27 0.55
C ALA A 106 -0.82 7.37 -0.40
N MET A 107 -1.38 7.93 -1.48
CA MET A 107 -2.13 7.18 -2.50
C MET A 107 -1.22 6.49 -3.51
N ALA A 108 -0.08 7.10 -3.83
CA ALA A 108 0.84 6.63 -4.85
C ALA A 108 1.41 5.22 -4.55
N PRO A 109 1.84 4.88 -3.32
CA PRO A 109 2.29 3.52 -3.00
C PRO A 109 1.21 2.46 -3.27
N VAL A 110 -0.03 2.70 -2.84
CA VAL A 110 -1.17 1.78 -3.08
C VAL A 110 -1.44 1.62 -4.56
N THR A 111 -1.43 2.73 -5.30
CA THR A 111 -1.65 2.74 -6.76
C THR A 111 -0.58 1.93 -7.48
N TRP A 112 0.69 2.13 -7.10
CA TRP A 112 1.81 1.40 -7.69
C TRP A 112 1.83 -0.08 -7.28
N HIS A 113 1.40 -0.39 -6.06
CA HIS A 113 1.26 -1.76 -5.59
C HIS A 113 0.26 -2.55 -6.45
N GLY A 114 -0.85 -1.94 -6.86
CA GLY A 114 -1.77 -2.54 -7.83
C GLY A 114 -1.10 -2.92 -9.15
N LEU A 115 -0.16 -2.10 -9.64
CA LEU A 115 0.63 -2.41 -10.84
C LEU A 115 1.57 -3.60 -10.63
N LEU A 116 2.21 -3.70 -9.46
CA LEU A 116 3.10 -4.82 -9.10
C LEU A 116 2.35 -6.16 -9.04
N ILE A 117 1.08 -6.15 -8.61
CA ILE A 117 0.22 -7.34 -8.62
C ILE A 117 -0.16 -7.75 -10.05
N VAL A 118 -0.44 -6.79 -10.93
CA VAL A 118 -0.81 -7.07 -12.32
C VAL A 118 0.39 -7.57 -13.14
N TYR A 119 1.60 -7.12 -12.81
CA TYR A 119 2.83 -7.50 -13.51
C TYR A 119 3.86 -8.12 -12.53
N PRO A 120 3.58 -9.29 -11.95
CA PRO A 120 4.37 -9.84 -10.85
C PRO A 120 5.78 -10.31 -11.24
N HIS A 121 6.03 -10.46 -12.55
CA HIS A 121 7.31 -10.88 -13.11
C HIS A 121 8.20 -9.71 -13.56
N GLU A 122 7.65 -8.49 -13.63
CA GLU A 122 8.37 -7.30 -14.08
C GLU A 122 9.15 -6.68 -12.91
N THR A 123 10.24 -7.33 -12.50
CA THR A 123 11.01 -6.96 -11.29
C THR A 123 11.59 -5.55 -11.34
N TRP A 124 11.77 -4.96 -12.51
CA TRP A 124 12.21 -3.57 -12.67
C TRP A 124 11.18 -2.56 -12.14
N LEU A 125 9.90 -2.92 -12.01
CA LEU A 125 8.86 -2.07 -11.41
C LEU A 125 9.09 -1.81 -9.91
N ASN A 126 9.98 -2.56 -9.26
CA ASN A 126 10.36 -2.35 -7.87
C ASN A 126 11.20 -1.07 -7.66
N TYR A 127 12.00 -0.67 -8.65
CA TYR A 127 12.81 0.56 -8.56
C TYR A 127 11.97 1.85 -8.47
N PRO A 128 11.03 2.11 -9.40
CA PRO A 128 10.11 3.24 -9.25
C PRO A 128 9.20 3.10 -8.03
N TYR A 129 8.85 1.88 -7.61
CA TYR A 129 8.10 1.68 -6.36
C TYR A 129 8.89 2.17 -5.14
N LEU A 130 10.18 1.84 -5.04
CA LEU A 130 11.06 2.34 -3.99
C LEU A 130 11.10 3.86 -3.97
N ALA A 131 11.22 4.51 -5.13
CA ALA A 131 11.21 5.96 -5.21
C ALA A 131 9.89 6.56 -4.68
N ILE A 132 8.75 5.93 -4.99
CA ILE A 132 7.43 6.33 -4.47
C ILE A 132 7.34 6.17 -2.95
N LEU A 133 7.90 5.11 -2.38
CA LEU A 133 7.94 4.92 -0.93
C LEU A 133 8.82 5.95 -0.22
N LEU A 134 9.97 6.30 -0.81
CA LEU A 134 10.82 7.38 -0.31
C LEU A 134 10.11 8.73 -0.38
N LEU A 135 9.35 8.99 -1.46
CA LEU A 135 8.50 10.19 -1.57
C LEU A 135 7.37 10.21 -0.54
N MET A 136 6.75 9.06 -0.24
CA MET A 136 5.78 8.93 0.85
C MET A 136 6.42 9.29 2.19
N ALA A 137 7.58 8.70 2.49
CA ALA A 137 8.31 8.96 3.72
C ALA A 137 8.70 10.46 3.82
N TYR A 138 9.19 11.05 2.74
CA TYR A 138 9.48 12.48 2.68
C TYR A 138 8.22 13.32 2.91
N GLY A 139 7.12 13.02 2.21
CA GLY A 139 5.86 13.76 2.27
C GLY A 139 5.20 13.74 3.65
N ILE A 140 5.20 12.59 4.33
CA ILE A 140 4.70 12.47 5.72
C ILE A 140 5.53 13.32 6.69
N ASN A 141 6.82 13.49 6.43
CA ASN A 141 7.71 14.31 7.25
C ASN A 141 7.63 15.83 6.95
N GLN A 142 6.80 16.25 5.99
CA GLN A 142 6.53 17.67 5.74
C GLN A 142 5.34 18.18 6.55
N LYS A 143 5.31 19.49 6.84
CA LYS A 143 4.09 20.13 7.38
C LYS A 143 2.96 20.07 6.33
N PRO A 144 1.69 19.91 6.76
CA PRO A 144 1.23 19.81 8.14
C PRO A 144 1.24 18.36 8.65
N TRP A 145 1.57 17.39 7.79
CA TRP A 145 1.40 15.95 8.03
C TRP A 145 2.23 15.44 9.21
N LYS A 146 3.46 15.92 9.35
CA LYS A 146 4.33 15.52 10.47
C LYS A 146 3.80 15.94 11.84
N ASP A 147 2.91 16.93 11.90
CA ASP A 147 2.35 17.45 13.15
C ASP A 147 1.03 16.75 13.51
N LEU A 148 0.51 15.87 12.64
CA LEU A 148 -0.76 15.17 12.81
C LEU A 148 -0.53 13.70 13.23
N PRO A 149 -0.98 13.26 14.43
CA PRO A 149 -0.67 11.93 14.97
C PRO A 149 -1.05 10.77 14.05
N ILE A 150 -2.18 10.84 13.35
CA ILE A 150 -2.63 9.78 12.45
C ILE A 150 -1.68 9.58 11.25
N TYR A 151 -1.08 10.66 10.73
CA TYR A 151 -0.10 10.60 9.64
C TYR A 151 1.27 10.17 10.13
N GLN A 152 1.65 10.54 11.36
CA GLN A 152 2.84 9.98 12.00
C GLN A 152 2.73 8.45 12.14
N SER A 153 1.57 7.96 12.57
CA SER A 153 1.30 6.51 12.64
C SER A 153 1.38 5.86 11.25
N LEU A 154 0.78 6.47 10.22
CA LEU A 154 0.92 6.01 8.84
C LEU A 154 2.40 5.93 8.41
N GLY A 155 3.19 6.95 8.76
CA GLY A 155 4.63 6.99 8.47
C GLY A 155 5.40 5.87 9.15
N LYS A 156 5.09 5.56 10.41
CA LYS A 156 5.70 4.44 11.16
C LYS A 156 5.45 3.11 10.46
N TYR A 157 4.21 2.82 10.08
CA TYR A 157 3.88 1.60 9.34
C TYR A 157 4.53 1.58 7.96
N GLY A 158 4.54 2.71 7.24
CA GLY A 158 5.23 2.83 5.95
C GLY A 158 6.74 2.53 6.05
N LEU A 159 7.42 3.03 7.09
CA LEU A 159 8.83 2.74 7.33
C LEU A 159 9.05 1.28 7.76
N ALA A 160 8.13 0.70 8.56
CA ALA A 160 8.18 -0.70 8.96
C ALA A 160 8.02 -1.68 7.77
N LEU A 161 7.44 -1.23 6.65
CA LEU A 161 7.37 -2.01 5.41
C LEU A 161 8.69 -2.03 4.64
N LEU A 162 9.61 -1.07 4.83
CA LEU A 162 10.85 -1.01 4.06
C LEU A 162 11.73 -2.26 4.24
N PRO A 163 11.95 -2.80 5.45
CA PRO A 163 12.72 -4.03 5.61
C PRO A 163 12.09 -5.26 4.95
N THR A 164 10.75 -5.37 4.96
CA THR A 164 10.07 -6.53 4.34
C THR A 164 10.15 -6.47 2.81
N LEU A 165 10.04 -5.27 2.24
CA LEU A 165 10.27 -5.04 0.81
C LEU A 165 11.73 -5.28 0.41
N ALA A 166 12.68 -4.86 1.24
CA ALA A 166 14.09 -5.17 1.01
C ALA A 166 14.35 -6.68 1.01
N GLY A 167 13.69 -7.44 1.89
CA GLY A 167 13.70 -8.91 1.87
C GLY A 167 13.18 -9.47 0.54
N LEU A 168 12.01 -9.03 0.10
CA LEU A 168 11.42 -9.46 -1.18
C LEU A 168 12.35 -9.18 -2.37
N TRP A 169 13.01 -8.04 -2.40
CA TRP A 169 13.94 -7.69 -3.49
C TRP A 169 15.27 -8.44 -3.41
N LEU A 170 15.83 -8.58 -2.20
CA LEU A 170 17.10 -9.28 -1.98
C LEU A 170 17.02 -10.74 -2.44
N PHE A 171 15.88 -11.39 -2.19
CA PHE A 171 15.63 -12.77 -2.59
C PHE A 171 14.96 -12.89 -3.97
N SER A 172 14.80 -11.79 -4.71
CA SER A 172 14.15 -11.76 -6.03
C SER A 172 12.77 -12.45 -6.05
N CYS A 173 12.00 -12.28 -4.97
CA CYS A 173 10.69 -12.88 -4.83
C CYS A 173 9.72 -12.28 -5.86
N LYS A 174 8.95 -13.15 -6.52
CA LYS A 174 7.86 -12.72 -7.42
C LYS A 174 6.73 -12.11 -6.61
N ASN A 175 6.08 -11.06 -7.11
CA ASN A 175 4.93 -10.39 -6.46
C ASN A 175 3.62 -11.19 -6.62
N ASP A 176 3.68 -12.52 -6.49
CA ASP A 176 2.55 -13.42 -6.57
C ASP A 176 2.65 -14.51 -5.48
N MET A 177 1.54 -15.19 -5.24
CA MET A 177 1.46 -16.31 -4.30
C MET A 177 1.91 -17.64 -4.93
N ALA A 178 2.62 -17.62 -6.07
CA ALA A 178 3.02 -18.86 -6.75
C ALA A 178 4.10 -19.62 -5.97
N ASN A 179 4.90 -18.94 -5.14
CA ASN A 179 5.94 -19.56 -4.30
C ASN A 179 5.35 -20.31 -3.08
N VAL A 180 4.05 -20.13 -2.82
CA VAL A 180 3.29 -20.77 -1.72
C VAL A 180 2.43 -21.93 -2.24
N LEU A 181 2.44 -22.22 -3.55
CA LEU A 181 1.70 -23.36 -4.15
C LEU A 181 2.67 -24.51 -4.45
#